data_AF-A0A077QFA1-F1
#
_entry.id   AF-A0A077QFA1-F1
#
_cell.length_a   1.000
_cell.length_b   1.000
_cell.length_c   1.000
_cell.angle_alpha   90.00
_cell.angle_beta   90.00
_cell.angle_gamma   90.00
#
_symmetry.space_group_name_H-M   'P 1'
#
loop_
_entity.id
_entity.type
_entity.pdbx_description
1 polymer ?
#
loop_
_entity_poly.entity_id
_entity_poly.type
_entity_poly.pdbx_seq_one_letter_code
_entity_poly.pdbx_strand_id
1 'polypeptide(L)'
;MAKAYRVEPLRISFINALRLIQDEFLWCSGRSPGTIPQKLKTLRENGKRLILPEKRKRQSVPRQVLCKAPRYPYKKRTARA
;
A
#
# COMPACT_ATOMS: atom_id res chain seq x y z
N MET A 1 -7.59 -11.19 8.69
CA MET A 1 -6.52 -10.27 9.14
C MET A 1 -7.07 -8.90 9.52
N ALA A 2 -7.69 -8.17 8.59
CA ALA A 2 -8.28 -6.83 8.83
C ALA A 2 -9.14 -6.74 10.11
N LYS A 3 -10.13 -7.63 10.25
CA LYS A 3 -11.00 -7.72 11.44
C LYS A 3 -10.24 -7.97 12.74
N ALA A 4 -9.17 -8.79 12.70
CA ALA A 4 -8.38 -9.12 13.88
C ALA A 4 -7.57 -7.93 14.41
N TYR A 5 -7.12 -7.04 13.51
CA TYR A 5 -6.40 -5.81 13.86
C TYR A 5 -7.27 -4.56 13.84
N ARG A 6 -8.60 -4.71 13.71
CA ARG A 6 -9.56 -3.60 13.66
C ARG A 6 -9.22 -2.51 12.63
N VAL A 7 -8.60 -2.91 11.52
CA VAL A 7 -8.30 -2.03 10.39
C VAL A 7 -9.24 -2.31 9.24
N GLU A 8 -9.54 -1.26 8.48
CA GLU A 8 -10.32 -1.36 7.25
C GLU A 8 -9.61 -2.26 6.23
N PRO A 9 -10.31 -3.11 5.47
CA PRO A 9 -9.68 -4.03 4.50
C PRO A 9 -8.77 -3.33 3.48
N LEU A 10 -9.14 -2.11 3.06
CA LEU A 10 -8.37 -1.28 2.14
C LEU A 10 -7.02 -0.80 2.71
N ARG A 11 -6.86 -0.84 4.03
CA ARG A 11 -5.61 -0.47 4.71
C ARG A 11 -4.59 -1.59 4.70
N ILE A 12 -4.94 -2.79 4.24
CA ILE A 12 -3.99 -3.90 4.11
C ILE A 12 -3.68 -4.06 2.62
N SER A 13 -2.40 -4.26 2.28
CA SER A 13 -2.03 -4.53 0.88
C SER A 13 -2.65 -5.86 0.42
N PHE A 14 -3.63 -5.79 -0.48
CA PHE A 14 -4.35 -6.97 -0.97
C PHE A 14 -3.43 -8.00 -1.65
N ILE A 15 -2.57 -7.55 -2.56
CA ILE A 15 -1.66 -8.41 -3.34
C ILE A 15 -0.74 -9.23 -2.43
N ASN A 16 -0.09 -8.58 -1.46
CA ASN A 16 0.82 -9.28 -0.55
C ASN A 16 0.06 -10.17 0.43
N ALA A 17 -1.15 -9.78 0.86
CA ALA A 17 -1.96 -10.61 1.73
C ALA A 17 -2.42 -11.89 1.01
N LEU A 18 -2.79 -11.78 -0.26
CA LEU A 18 -3.14 -12.92 -1.10
C LEU A 18 -1.94 -13.86 -1.30
N ARG A 19 -0.75 -13.31 -1.60
CA ARG A 19 0.48 -14.11 -1.70
C ARG A 19 0.77 -14.86 -0.39
N LEU A 20 0.70 -14.18 0.75
CA LEU A 20 0.94 -14.79 2.06
C LEU A 20 -0.04 -15.93 2.37
N ILE A 21 -1.31 -15.79 1.98
CA ILE A 21 -2.31 -16.86 2.10
C ILE A 21 -1.97 -18.05 1.19
N GLN A 22 -1.60 -17.80 -0.07
CA GLN A 22 -1.21 -18.85 -1.01
C GLN A 22 0.03 -19.61 -0.53
N ASP A 23 1.04 -18.90 -0.03
CA ASP A 23 2.25 -19.50 0.53
C ASP A 23 1.88 -20.44 1.68
N GLU A 24 1.10 -19.98 2.67
CA GLU A 24 0.71 -20.82 3.81
C GLU A 24 -0.12 -22.05 3.40
N PHE A 25 -0.94 -21.95 2.36
CA PHE A 25 -1.64 -23.13 1.80
C PHE A 25 -0.68 -24.11 1.12
N LEU A 26 0.28 -23.61 0.33
CA LEU A 26 1.29 -24.45 -0.30
C LEU A 26 2.09 -25.22 0.75
N TRP A 27 2.54 -24.54 1.81
CA TRP A 27 3.31 -25.13 2.90
C TRP A 27 2.49 -25.99 3.87
N CYS A 28 1.15 -25.87 3.89
CA CYS A 28 0.26 -26.71 4.70
C CYS A 28 0.03 -28.11 4.12
N SER A 29 0.21 -28.29 2.81
CA SER A 29 -0.09 -29.55 2.11
C SER A 29 0.68 -30.77 2.63
N GLY A 30 1.90 -30.58 3.11
CA GLY A 30 2.78 -31.65 3.62
C GLY A 30 2.83 -31.78 5.15
N ARG A 31 1.97 -31.09 5.91
CA ARG A 31 2.05 -31.05 7.38
C ARG A 31 0.87 -31.72 8.06
N SER A 32 1.04 -32.06 9.34
CA SER A 32 -0.05 -32.61 10.15
C SER A 32 -1.18 -31.59 10.33
N PRO A 33 -2.44 -32.02 10.24
CA PRO A 33 -3.61 -31.13 10.33
C PRO A 33 -3.71 -30.43 11.71
N GLY A 34 -3.12 -31.01 12.75
CA GLY A 34 -3.07 -30.41 14.09
C GLY A 34 -2.30 -29.08 14.15
N THR A 35 -1.43 -28.79 13.18
CA THR A 35 -0.67 -27.53 13.14
C THR A 35 -1.40 -26.37 12.46
N ILE A 36 -2.53 -26.64 11.79
CA ILE A 36 -3.32 -25.63 11.05
C ILE A 36 -3.71 -24.43 11.95
N PRO A 37 -4.23 -24.61 13.18
CA PRO A 37 -4.63 -23.47 14.01
C PRO A 37 -3.45 -22.57 14.38
N GLN A 38 -2.27 -23.16 14.64
CA GLN A 38 -1.05 -22.41 14.94
C GLN A 38 -0.58 -21.62 13.70
N LYS A 39 -0.66 -22.23 12.51
CA LYS A 39 -0.33 -21.57 11.25
C LYS A 39 -1.25 -20.42 10.90
N LEU A 40 -2.54 -20.56 11.15
CA LEU A 40 -3.49 -19.46 10.97
C LEU A 40 -3.23 -18.30 11.94
N LYS A 41 -2.72 -18.58 13.15
CA LYS A 41 -2.26 -17.52 14.08
C LYS A 41 -1.01 -16.82 13.53
N THR A 42 0.01 -17.56 13.11
CA THR A 42 1.23 -16.97 12.55
C THR A 42 0.97 -16.19 11.26
N LEU A 43 0.09 -16.68 10.38
CA LEU A 43 -0.36 -15.97 9.19
C LEU A 43 -0.97 -14.62 9.57
N ARG A 44 -1.82 -14.57 10.61
CA ARG A 44 -2.41 -13.32 11.11
C ARG A 44 -1.33 -12.40 11.69
N GLU A 45 -0.38 -12.92 12.46
CA GLU A 45 0.76 -12.15 13.01
C GLU A 45 1.61 -11.52 11.90
N ASN A 46 1.97 -12.30 10.89
CA ASN A 46 2.72 -11.81 9.72
C ASN A 46 1.92 -10.76 8.93
N GLY A 47 0.61 -10.94 8.85
CA GLY A 47 -0.31 -9.97 8.24
C GLY A 47 -0.27 -8.56 8.86
N LYS A 48 0.19 -8.42 10.11
CA LYS A 48 0.39 -7.10 10.75
C LYS A 48 1.34 -6.21 9.95
N ARG A 49 2.35 -6.80 9.31
CA ARG A 49 3.37 -6.10 8.52
C ARG A 49 2.80 -5.48 7.23
N LEU A 50 1.65 -5.97 6.79
CA LEU A 50 0.99 -5.54 5.56
C LEU A 50 -0.01 -4.39 5.78
N ILE A 51 -0.19 -3.97 7.03
CA ILE A 51 -1.01 -2.81 7.37
C ILE A 51 -0.26 -1.56 6.89
N LEU A 52 -0.87 -0.85 5.96
CA LEU A 52 -0.35 0.39 5.44
C LEU A 52 -0.32 1.45 6.56
N PRO A 53 0.75 2.25 6.63
CA PRO A 53 0.81 3.36 7.57
C PRO A 53 -0.31 4.35 7.32
N GLU A 54 -0.61 5.17 8.32
CA GLU A 54 -1.62 6.19 8.16
C GLU A 54 -1.29 7.15 7.01
N LYS A 55 -2.30 7.38 6.14
CA LYS A 55 -2.17 8.35 5.06
C LYS A 55 -1.91 9.71 5.68
N ARG A 56 -0.70 10.25 5.45
CA ARG A 56 -0.31 11.56 5.96
C ARG A 56 -1.25 12.63 5.39
N LYS A 57 -1.84 13.44 6.26
CA LYS A 57 -2.62 14.63 5.89
C LYS A 57 -1.66 15.75 5.48
N ARG A 58 -1.08 15.64 4.28
CA ARG A 58 -0.33 16.76 3.69
C ARG A 58 -1.32 17.75 3.11
N GLN A 59 -1.09 19.03 3.35
CA GLN A 59 -1.81 20.07 2.61
C GLN A 59 -1.54 19.85 1.12
N SER A 60 -2.60 19.95 0.30
CA SER A 60 -2.46 19.88 -1.15
C SER A 60 -1.79 21.18 -1.59
N VAL A 61 -0.47 21.12 -1.76
CA VAL A 61 0.27 22.23 -2.39
C VAL A 61 0.03 22.10 -3.90
N PRO A 62 -0.34 23.19 -4.60
CA PRO A 62 -0.43 23.13 -6.06
C PRO A 62 0.91 22.65 -6.61
N ARG A 63 0.86 21.77 -7.62
CA ARG A 63 2.06 21.34 -8.36
C ARG A 63 2.63 22.55 -9.10
N GLN A 64 3.46 23.32 -8.43
CA GLN A 64 4.15 24.46 -9.03
C GLN A 64 5.43 23.92 -9.66
N VAL A 65 5.45 23.84 -10.99
CA VAL A 65 6.67 23.54 -11.73
C VAL A 65 7.48 24.82 -11.77
N LEU A 66 8.76 24.73 -11.41
CA LEU A 66 9.69 25.83 -11.57
C LEU A 66 9.68 26.24 -13.05
N CYS A 67 9.31 27.48 -13.34
CA CYS A 67 9.29 27.98 -14.72
C CYS A 67 10.67 27.79 -15.33
N LYS A 68 10.80 26.92 -16.33
CA LYS A 68 12.07 26.75 -17.04
C LYS A 68 12.43 28.04 -17.75
N ALA A 69 13.66 28.50 -17.55
CA ALA A 69 14.18 29.64 -18.30
C ALA A 69 14.17 29.30 -19.80
N PRO A 70 13.67 30.20 -20.67
CA PRO A 70 13.72 29.98 -22.11
C PRO A 70 15.19 30.01 -22.58
N ARG A 71 15.54 29.12 -23.51
CA ARG A 71 16.91 29.07 -24.10
C ARG A 71 17.23 30.30 -24.95
N TYR A 72 16.21 30.98 -25.45
CA TYR A 72 16.32 32.13 -26.35
C TYR A 72 15.38 33.24 -25.91
N PRO A 73 15.72 34.52 -26.17
CA PRO A 73 14.85 35.64 -25.85
C PRO A 73 13.52 35.50 -26.59
N TYR A 74 12.41 35.57 -25.84
CA TYR A 74 11.06 35.56 -26.41
C TYR A 74 10.20 36.62 -25.72
N LYS A 75 9.24 37.20 -26.47
CA LYS A 75 8.25 38.12 -25.91
C LYS A 75 7.04 37.33 -25.42
N LYS A 76 6.68 37.48 -24.15
CA LYS A 76 5.42 36.94 -23.61
C LYS A 76 4.26 37.66 -24.29
N ARG A 77 3.37 36.91 -24.96
CA ARG A 77 2.09 37.46 -25.41
C ARG A 77 1.23 37.71 -24.18
N THR A 78 0.84 38.96 -23.97
CA THR A 78 -0.22 39.32 -23.03
C THR A 78 -1.54 38.75 -23.54
N ALA A 79 -2.29 38.07 -22.67
CA ALA A 79 -3.64 37.63 -23.01
C ALA A 79 -4.50 38.87 -23.32
N ARG A 80 -5.26 38.82 -24.41
CA ARG A 80 -6.22 39.89 -24.72
C ARG A 80 -7.29 39.92 -23.62
N ALA A 81 -7.58 41.12 -23.13
CA ALA A 81 -8.60 41.41 -22.12
C ALA A 81 -10.00 41.08 -22.65
#